data_AF-A0A238YV52-F1
#
_entry.id   AF-A0A238YV52-F1
#
_cell.length_a   1.000
_cell.length_b   1.000
_cell.length_c   1.000
_cell.angle_alpha   90.00
_cell.angle_beta   90.00
_cell.angle_gamma   90.00
#
_symmetry.space_group_name_H-M   'P 1'
#
loop_
_entity.id
_entity.type
_entity.pdbx_description
1 polymer ?
#
loop_
_entity_poly.entity_id
_entity_poly.type
_entity_poly.pdbx_seq_one_letter_code
_entity_poly.pdbx_strand_id
1 'polypeptide(L)'
;MPDTIPFLDDVRALIAAELSGTDIAELAPDTKLHTLGIDSLTAVNLVVALSAQTGVDLEDFIDDLETPDSIAGLCDIVARFHSATV
;
A
#
# COMPACT_ATOMS: atom_id res chain seq x y z
N MET A 1 13.00 11.72 -15.41
CA MET A 1 12.01 10.65 -15.68
C MET A 1 11.37 10.33 -14.36
N PRO A 2 10.04 10.34 -14.21
CA PRO A 2 9.45 10.09 -12.90
C PRO A 2 9.71 8.62 -12.53
N ASP A 3 10.34 8.43 -11.38
CA ASP A 3 10.30 7.21 -10.58
C ASP A 3 8.85 6.70 -10.58
N THR A 4 8.56 5.73 -11.45
CA THR A 4 7.25 5.08 -11.47
C THR A 4 7.30 4.06 -10.37
N ILE A 5 6.85 4.46 -9.18
CA ILE A 5 6.77 3.57 -8.05
C ILE A 5 5.88 2.40 -8.47
N PRO A 6 6.39 1.17 -8.44
CA PRO A 6 5.62 -0.01 -8.83
C PRO A 6 4.45 -0.17 -7.87
N PHE A 7 3.29 -0.59 -8.39
CA PHE A 7 2.05 -0.80 -7.63
C PHE A 7 1.39 0.47 -7.06
N LEU A 8 1.86 1.67 -7.43
CA LEU A 8 1.27 2.93 -6.96
C LEU A 8 -0.19 3.11 -7.41
N ASP A 9 -0.51 2.73 -8.66
CA ASP A 9 -1.86 2.87 -9.20
C ASP A 9 -2.86 1.94 -8.49
N ASP A 10 -2.46 0.69 -8.23
CA ASP A 10 -3.25 -0.29 -7.48
C ASP A 10 -3.48 0.17 -6.04
N VAL A 11 -2.43 0.61 -5.34
CA VAL A 11 -2.52 1.14 -3.98
C VAL A 11 -3.43 2.36 -3.94
N ARG A 12 -3.30 3.28 -4.89
CA ARG A 12 -4.15 4.48 -5.01
C ARG A 12 -5.62 4.13 -5.23
N ALA A 13 -5.91 3.22 -6.15
CA ALA A 13 -7.27 2.78 -6.45
C ALA A 13 -7.93 2.12 -5.22
N LEU A 14 -7.16 1.33 -4.48
CA LEU A 14 -7.63 0.64 -3.28
C LEU A 14 -7.84 1.63 -2.11
N ILE A 15 -6.95 2.60 -1.94
CA ILE A 15 -7.11 3.72 -0.99
C ILE A 15 -8.37 4.53 -1.31
N ALA A 16 -8.57 4.90 -2.57
CA ALA A 16 -9.75 5.66 -2.98
C ALA A 16 -11.06 4.87 -2.84
N ALA A 17 -11.01 3.53 -2.91
CA ALA A 17 -12.14 2.66 -2.62
C ALA A 17 -12.49 2.65 -1.12
N GLU A 18 -11.48 2.59 -0.24
CA GLU A 18 -11.66 2.61 1.22
C GLU A 18 -12.04 3.99 1.76
N LEU A 19 -11.33 5.03 1.33
CA LEU A 19 -11.65 6.42 1.62
C LEU A 19 -12.58 6.92 0.53
N SER A 20 -13.87 6.56 0.62
CA SER A 20 -14.95 7.13 -0.20
C SER A 20 -14.91 8.66 -0.12
N GLY A 21 -14.18 9.30 -1.04
CA GLY A 21 -13.98 10.75 -1.09
C GLY A 21 -12.53 11.24 -1.28
N THR A 22 -11.52 10.36 -1.30
CA THR A 22 -10.13 10.78 -1.57
C THR A 22 -9.76 10.57 -3.04
N ASP A 23 -9.30 11.64 -3.69
CA ASP A 23 -8.92 11.59 -5.11
C ASP A 23 -7.52 11.00 -5.29
N ILE A 24 -7.41 10.05 -6.22
CA ILE A 24 -6.16 9.38 -6.59
C ILE A 24 -5.06 10.35 -7.07
N ALA A 25 -5.41 11.55 -7.54
CA ALA A 25 -4.44 12.59 -7.90
C ALA A 25 -3.82 13.29 -6.67
N GLU A 26 -4.51 13.32 -5.52
CA GLU A 26 -4.00 13.91 -4.27
C GLU A 26 -3.13 12.93 -3.46
N LEU A 27 -3.23 11.63 -3.79
CA LEU A 27 -2.44 10.56 -3.20
C LEU A 27 -1.00 10.54 -3.75
N ALA A 28 -0.20 11.58 -3.49
CA ALA A 28 1.22 11.55 -3.86
C ALA A 28 1.98 10.46 -3.06
N PRO A 29 2.99 9.80 -3.64
CA PRO A 29 3.73 8.75 -2.95
C PRO A 29 4.49 9.25 -1.71
N ASP A 30 4.93 10.51 -1.74
CA ASP A 30 5.53 11.21 -0.59
C ASP A 30 4.49 11.64 0.46
N THR A 31 3.20 11.50 0.17
CA THR A 31 2.15 11.87 1.12
C THR A 31 2.06 10.83 2.23
N LYS A 32 2.10 11.34 3.46
CA LYS A 32 1.89 10.55 4.65
C LYS A 32 0.44 10.13 4.80
N LEU A 33 0.21 8.87 5.11
CA LEU A 33 -1.11 8.29 5.33
C LEU A 33 -1.84 9.01 6.47
N HIS A 34 -1.12 9.34 7.55
CA HIS A 34 -1.69 10.09 8.67
C HIS A 34 -2.20 11.49 8.29
N THR A 35 -1.66 12.12 7.23
CA THR A 35 -2.11 13.46 6.81
C THR A 35 -3.37 13.42 5.97
N LEU A 36 -3.69 12.25 5.41
CA LEU A 36 -4.90 11.95 4.66
C LEU A 36 -6.01 11.39 5.58
N GLY A 37 -5.73 11.20 6.87
CA GLY A 37 -6.63 10.50 7.79
C GLY A 37 -6.66 8.98 7.58
N ILE A 38 -5.63 8.44 6.92
CA ILE A 38 -5.43 7.00 6.77
C ILE A 38 -4.66 6.53 8.00
N ASP A 39 -5.35 5.78 8.86
CA ASP A 39 -4.74 5.12 10.01
C ASP A 39 -3.87 3.93 9.58
N SER A 40 -2.92 3.56 10.44
CA SER A 40 -2.08 2.36 10.26
C SER A 40 -2.89 1.10 9.97
N LEU A 41 -4.09 0.97 10.55
CA LEU A 41 -4.96 -0.19 10.32
C LEU A 41 -5.48 -0.24 8.88
N THR A 42 -5.89 0.91 8.31
CA THR A 42 -6.32 0.99 6.91
C THR A 42 -5.15 0.70 5.98
N ALA A 43 -3.96 1.20 6.28
CA ALA A 43 -2.75 0.89 5.54
C ALA A 43 -2.47 -0.63 5.53
N VAL A 44 -2.48 -1.26 6.70
CA VAL A 44 -2.29 -2.71 6.83
C VAL A 44 -3.40 -3.48 6.10
N ASN A 45 -4.67 -3.06 6.18
CA ASN A 45 -5.77 -3.69 5.45
C ASN A 45 -5.57 -3.65 3.93
N LEU A 46 -5.00 -2.56 3.38
CA LEU A 46 -4.69 -2.46 1.96
C LEU A 46 -3.59 -3.45 1.56
N VAL A 47 -2.52 -3.57 2.36
CA VAL A 47 -1.47 -4.59 2.16
C VAL A 47 -2.06 -5.99 2.22
N VAL A 48 -2.92 -6.25 3.21
CA VAL A 48 -3.57 -7.54 3.40
C VAL A 48 -4.48 -7.87 2.21
N ALA A 49 -5.26 -6.91 1.72
CA ALA A 49 -6.12 -7.09 0.56
C ALA A 49 -5.31 -7.32 -0.73
N LEU A 50 -4.20 -6.62 -0.93
CA LEU A 50 -3.28 -6.83 -2.05
C LEU A 50 -2.60 -8.22 -1.98
N SER A 51 -2.13 -8.60 -0.79
CA SER A 51 -1.52 -9.92 -0.54
C SER A 51 -2.52 -11.05 -0.78
N ALA A 52 -3.77 -10.87 -0.34
CA ALA A 52 -4.86 -11.80 -0.59
C ALA A 52 -5.21 -11.92 -2.09
N GLN A 53 -5.12 -10.83 -2.86
CA GLN A 53 -5.32 -10.86 -4.32
C GLN A 53 -4.15 -11.55 -5.05
N THR A 54 -2.94 -11.45 -4.53
CA THR A 54 -1.73 -12.07 -5.11
C THR A 54 -1.49 -13.51 -4.66
N GLY A 55 -2.25 -13.99 -3.66
CA GLY A 55 -2.14 -15.35 -3.14
C GLY A 55 -0.93 -15.57 -2.23
N VAL A 56 -0.41 -14.50 -1.63
CA VAL A 56 0.69 -14.57 -0.66
C VAL A 56 0.13 -14.91 0.73
N ASP A 57 0.72 -15.92 1.37
CA ASP A 57 0.43 -16.27 2.76
C ASP A 57 0.98 -15.20 3.72
N LEU A 58 0.08 -14.38 4.27
CA LEU A 58 0.40 -13.35 5.28
C LEU A 58 1.05 -13.91 6.56
N GLU A 59 0.88 -15.20 6.83
CA GLU A 59 1.49 -15.86 7.99
C GLU A 59 3.02 -15.80 7.98
N ASP A 60 3.65 -15.81 6.80
CA ASP A 60 5.11 -15.71 6.66
C ASP A 60 5.63 -14.26 6.81
N PHE A 61 4.76 -13.29 6.52
CA PHE A 61 5.13 -11.87 6.44
C PHE A 61 4.60 -11.02 7.59
N ILE A 62 3.85 -11.60 8.52
CA ILE A 62 3.38 -10.90 9.73
C ILE A 62 4.54 -10.27 10.53
N ASP A 63 5.74 -10.86 10.47
CA ASP A 63 6.95 -10.36 11.13
C ASP A 63 7.64 -9.22 10.34
N ASP A 64 7.57 -9.25 9.01
CA ASP A 64 8.14 -8.22 8.11
C ASP A 64 7.14 -7.06 7.85
N LEU A 65 5.92 -7.15 8.39
CA LEU A 65 4.86 -6.16 8.23
C LEU A 65 5.17 -4.90 9.07
N GLU A 66 6.12 -4.11 8.56
CA GLU A 66 6.31 -2.74 9.02
C GLU A 66 5.04 -1.94 8.75
N THR A 67 4.67 -1.09 9.71
CA THR A 67 3.51 -0.21 9.55
C THR A 67 3.91 0.94 8.63
N PRO A 68 3.48 0.99 7.35
CA PRO A 68 3.85 2.09 6.50
C PRO A 68 3.14 3.36 6.98
N ASP A 69 3.87 4.45 7.13
CA ASP A 69 3.31 5.76 7.45
C ASP A 69 3.05 6.62 6.19
N SER A 70 3.48 6.14 5.03
CA SER A 70 3.44 6.85 3.74
C SER A 70 3.03 5.93 2.60
N ILE A 71 2.46 6.50 1.52
CA ILE A 71 2.02 5.73 0.33
C ILE A 71 3.21 5.03 -0.35
N ALA A 72 4.38 5.68 -0.38
CA ALA A 72 5.62 5.06 -0.86
C ALA A 72 6.01 3.82 -0.04
N GLY A 73 5.82 3.85 1.29
CA GLY A 73 6.09 2.70 2.16
C GLY A 73 5.15 1.53 1.85
N LEU A 74 3.86 1.81 1.59
CA LEU A 74 2.92 0.79 1.12
C LEU A 74 3.37 0.13 -0.18
N CYS A 75 3.81 0.93 -1.17
CA CYS A 75 4.34 0.40 -2.42
C CYS A 75 5.61 -0.42 -2.24
N ASP A 76 6.53 0.01 -1.37
CA ASP A 76 7.77 -0.71 -1.10
C ASP A 76 7.49 -2.10 -0.52
N ILE A 77 6.58 -2.17 0.45
CA ILE A 77 6.11 -3.42 1.06
C ILE A 77 5.51 -4.34 -0.02
N VAL A 78 4.60 -3.83 -0.86
CA VAL A 78 3.98 -4.61 -1.96
C VAL A 78 5.03 -5.07 -2.98
N ALA A 79 5.98 -4.22 -3.34
CA ALA A 79 7.05 -4.58 -4.26
C ALA A 79 7.97 -5.68 -3.69
N ARG A 80 8.18 -5.67 -2.36
CA ARG A 80 8.95 -6.67 -1.63
C ARG A 80 8.23 -8.02 -1.61
N PHE A 81 6.92 -8.03 -1.34
CA PHE A 81 6.07 -9.22 -1.48
C PHE A 81 6.13 -9.81 -2.88
N HIS A 82 5.98 -8.97 -3.91
CA HIS A 82 5.94 -9.42 -5.30
C HIS A 82 7.31 -9.92 -5.79
N SER A 83 8.41 -9.41 -5.22
CA SER A 83 9.77 -9.86 -5.51
C SER A 83 10.13 -11.19 -4.83
N ALA A 84 9.48 -11.53 -3.71
CA ALA A 84 9.70 -12.81 -3.03
C ALA A 84 9.05 -14.01 -3.76
N THR A 85 8.09 -13.74 -4.64
CA THR A 85 7.31 -14.76 -5.36
C THR A 85 7.91 -15.14 -6.74
N VAL A 86 8.98 -14.48 -7.21
CA VAL A 86 9.58 -14.70 -8.55
C VAL A 86 10.93 -15.45 -8.53
#